data_AF-A0A1W9VNG5-F1
#
_entry.id   AF-A0A1W9VNG5-F1
#
_cell.length_a   1.000
_cell.length_b   1.000
_cell.length_c   1.000
_cell.angle_alpha   90.00
_cell.angle_beta   90.00
_cell.angle_gamma   90.00
#
_symmetry.space_group_name_H-M   'P 1'
#
loop_
_entity.id
_entity.type
_entity.pdbx_description
1 polymer ?
#
loop_
_entity_poly.entity_id
_entity_poly.type
_entity_poly.pdbx_seq_one_letter_code
_entity_poly.pdbx_strand_id
1 'polypeptide(L)'
;MNKNSKKTKYIIAIDGPAASGKSTTAKELAKRLEYVYIDTGAMYRACGLIAERLGIELNDEQEIVKMMQNINIEIKYEPTGNRIYSNGEEITSDIRATHVGKLASSTKKSRRCC
;
A
#
# COMPACT_ATOMS: atom_id res chain seq x y z
N MET A 1 7.55 37.82 9.26
CA MET A 1 6.59 37.01 8.48
C MET A 1 7.27 35.70 8.07
N ASN A 2 6.88 34.55 8.61
CA ASN A 2 7.33 33.25 8.09
C ASN A 2 6.13 32.54 7.45
N LYS A 3 6.06 32.57 6.11
CA LYS A 3 5.03 31.89 5.32
C LYS A 3 5.28 30.39 5.41
N ASN A 4 4.68 29.74 6.41
CA ASN A 4 4.63 28.29 6.50
C ASN A 4 3.61 27.80 5.46
N SER A 5 4.03 27.72 4.19
CA SER A 5 3.21 27.21 3.10
C SER A 5 2.91 25.74 3.35
N LYS A 6 1.75 25.44 3.96
CA LYS A 6 1.16 24.10 3.97
C LYS A 6 1.05 23.65 2.50
N LYS A 7 1.99 22.82 2.04
CA LYS A 7 1.82 22.10 0.77
C LYS A 7 0.62 21.16 0.96
N THR A 8 -0.51 21.52 0.35
CA THR A 8 -1.68 20.64 0.27
C THR A 8 -1.27 19.39 -0.49
N LYS A 9 -1.16 18.26 0.22
CA LYS A 9 -0.92 16.94 -0.41
C LYS A 9 -2.25 16.44 -0.93
N TYR A 10 -2.37 16.27 -2.25
CA TYR A 10 -3.58 15.75 -2.86
C TYR A 10 -3.57 14.22 -2.86
N ILE A 11 -4.73 13.59 -2.65
CA ILE A 11 -4.91 12.15 -2.87
C ILE A 11 -5.64 12.00 -4.20
N ILE A 12 -5.01 11.28 -5.15
CA ILE A 12 -5.53 11.11 -6.52
C ILE A 12 -5.94 9.64 -6.68
N ALA A 13 -7.24 9.38 -6.77
CA ALA A 13 -7.80 8.07 -7.09
C ALA A 13 -7.98 7.93 -8.62
N ILE A 14 -7.59 6.78 -9.19
CA ILE A 14 -7.67 6.50 -10.64
C ILE A 14 -8.36 5.14 -10.83
N ASP A 15 -9.66 5.16 -11.07
CA ASP A 15 -10.51 3.98 -11.26
C ASP A 15 -11.02 3.85 -12.70
N GLY A 16 -11.27 2.61 -13.16
CA GLY A 16 -11.81 2.33 -14.49
C GLY A 16 -11.63 0.88 -14.95
N PRO A 17 -12.16 0.51 -16.13
CA PRO A 17 -12.22 -0.88 -16.60
C PRO A 17 -10.84 -1.51 -16.85
N ALA A 18 -10.72 -2.84 -16.73
CA ALA A 18 -9.46 -3.54 -17.00
C ALA A 18 -8.91 -3.19 -18.40
N ALA A 19 -7.59 -3.14 -18.55
CA ALA A 19 -6.88 -2.78 -19.79
C ALA A 19 -6.97 -1.31 -20.27
N SER A 20 -7.59 -0.38 -19.53
CA SER A 20 -7.64 1.05 -19.91
C SER A 20 -6.35 1.86 -19.68
N GLY A 21 -5.22 1.20 -19.40
CA GLY A 21 -3.91 1.86 -19.19
C GLY A 21 -3.72 2.59 -17.86
N LYS A 22 -4.68 2.54 -16.93
CA LYS A 22 -4.65 3.27 -15.63
C LYS A 22 -3.36 3.10 -14.85
N SER A 23 -2.86 1.88 -14.68
CA SER A 23 -1.64 1.65 -13.91
C SER A 23 -0.41 2.27 -14.58
N THR A 24 -0.39 2.35 -15.91
CA THR A 24 0.70 3.00 -16.67
C THR A 24 0.59 4.52 -16.54
N THR A 25 -0.59 5.09 -16.77
CA THR A 25 -0.85 6.53 -16.63
C THR A 25 -0.63 7.01 -15.21
N ALA A 26 -1.08 6.25 -14.20
CA ALA A 26 -0.89 6.58 -12.80
C ALA A 26 0.58 6.56 -12.38
N LYS A 27 1.37 5.58 -12.86
CA LYS A 27 2.82 5.53 -12.62
C LYS A 27 3.54 6.72 -13.24
N GLU A 28 3.21 7.06 -14.48
CA GLU A 28 3.83 8.20 -15.19
C GLU A 28 3.42 9.54 -14.56
N LEU A 29 2.15 9.70 -14.17
CA LEU A 29 1.66 10.87 -13.45
C LEU A 29 2.33 11.02 -12.08
N ALA A 30 2.43 9.93 -11.32
CA ALA A 30 3.11 9.90 -10.04
C ALA A 30 4.60 10.28 -10.17
N LYS A 31 5.28 9.76 -11.21
CA LYS A 31 6.67 10.13 -11.51
C LYS A 31 6.83 11.62 -11.82
N ARG A 32 5.94 12.20 -12.64
CA ARG A 32 6.00 13.62 -13.03
C ARG A 32 5.68 14.57 -11.89
N LEU A 33 4.81 14.15 -10.97
CA LEU A 33 4.40 14.97 -9.83
C LEU A 33 5.24 14.73 -8.57
N GLU A 34 6.15 13.74 -8.58
CA GLU A 34 6.86 13.24 -7.39
C GLU A 34 5.89 12.72 -6.32
N TYR A 35 4.79 12.10 -6.76
CA TYR A 35 3.76 11.52 -5.90
C TYR A 35 4.00 10.03 -5.70
N VAL A 36 3.52 9.54 -4.56
CA VAL A 36 3.48 8.11 -4.27
C VAL A 36 2.39 7.44 -5.11
N TYR A 37 2.75 6.35 -5.79
CA TYR A 37 1.80 5.47 -6.47
C TYR A 37 1.52 4.23 -5.62
N ILE A 38 0.29 4.08 -5.13
CA ILE A 38 -0.14 2.87 -4.40
C ILE A 38 -1.07 2.04 -5.29
N ASP A 39 -0.71 0.77 -5.53
CA ASP A 39 -1.63 -0.23 -6.06
C ASP A 39 -2.28 -0.96 -4.88
N THR A 40 -3.60 -1.13 -4.95
CA THR A 40 -4.38 -2.02 -4.08
C THR A 40 -3.66 -3.35 -3.78
N GLY A 41 -3.03 -3.98 -4.77
CA GLY A 41 -2.30 -5.24 -4.59
C GLY A 41 -1.09 -5.15 -3.68
N ALA A 42 -0.37 -4.01 -3.65
CA ALA A 42 0.76 -3.81 -2.75
C ALA A 42 0.30 -3.63 -1.30
N MET A 43 -0.83 -2.96 -1.10
CA MET A 43 -1.43 -2.77 0.22
C MET A 43 -1.92 -4.12 0.81
N TYR A 44 -2.60 -4.95 0.02
CA TYR A 44 -3.00 -6.29 0.47
C TYR A 44 -1.80 -7.19 0.80
N ARG A 45 -0.70 -7.11 0.03
CA ARG A 45 0.53 -7.86 0.32
C ARG A 45 1.22 -7.37 1.60
N ALA A 46 1.27 -6.06 1.83
CA ALA A 46 1.78 -5.50 3.08
C ALA A 46 0.94 -5.99 4.28
N CYS A 47 -0.38 -5.90 4.18
CA CYS A 47 -1.30 -6.40 5.22
C CYS A 47 -1.09 -7.90 5.50
N GLY A 48 -0.99 -8.73 4.46
CA GLY A 48 -0.73 -10.17 4.60
C GLY A 48 0.60 -10.49 5.29
N LEU A 49 1.67 -9.79 4.90
CA LEU A 49 2.99 -9.93 5.52
C LEU A 49 2.97 -9.54 7.01
N ILE A 50 2.28 -8.44 7.35
CA ILE A 50 2.24 -7.96 8.73
C ILE A 50 1.39 -8.89 9.60
N ALA A 51 0.26 -9.38 9.08
CA ALA A 51 -0.56 -10.38 9.77
C ALA A 51 0.22 -11.67 10.02
N GLU A 52 0.97 -12.17 9.03
CA GLU A 52 1.84 -13.34 9.19
C GLU A 52 2.92 -13.11 10.26
N ARG A 53 3.61 -11.97 10.24
CA ARG A 53 4.63 -11.61 11.24
C ARG A 53 4.06 -11.52 12.66
N LEU A 54 2.79 -11.16 12.80
CA LEU A 54 2.09 -11.04 14.09
C LEU A 54 1.34 -12.33 14.48
N GLY A 55 1.36 -13.38 13.65
CA GLY A 55 0.63 -14.62 13.89
C GLY A 55 -0.90 -14.48 13.81
N ILE A 56 -1.40 -13.46 13.11
CA ILE A 56 -2.83 -13.21 12.93
C ILE A 56 -3.33 -14.04 11.74
N GLU A 57 -4.39 -14.83 11.96
CA GLU A 57 -5.01 -15.57 10.87
C GLU A 57 -5.74 -14.64 9.90
N LEU A 58 -5.52 -14.81 8.59
CA LEU A 58 -6.11 -13.97 7.54
C LEU A 58 -7.65 -14.11 7.40
N ASN A 59 -8.25 -15.06 8.10
CA ASN A 59 -9.70 -15.28 8.18
C ASN A 59 -10.35 -14.50 9.34
N ASP A 60 -9.56 -13.98 10.30
CA ASP A 60 -10.04 -13.20 11.43
C ASP A 60 -10.08 -11.72 11.07
N GLU A 61 -11.21 -11.31 10.50
CA GLU A 61 -11.44 -9.93 10.08
C GLU A 61 -11.30 -8.93 11.24
N GLN A 62 -11.65 -9.30 12.47
CA GLN A 62 -11.61 -8.38 13.60
C GLN A 62 -10.17 -8.09 14.03
N GLU A 63 -9.34 -9.13 14.09
CA GLU A 63 -7.92 -8.98 14.43
C GLU A 63 -7.16 -8.25 13.33
N ILE A 64 -7.47 -8.49 12.04
CA ILE A 64 -6.89 -7.73 10.92
C ILE A 64 -7.25 -6.23 11.02
N VAL A 65 -8.49 -5.89 11.35
CA VAL A 65 -8.91 -4.50 11.50
C VAL A 65 -8.19 -3.82 12.67
N LYS A 66 -8.12 -4.48 13.84
CA LYS A 66 -7.36 -3.95 14.99
C LYS A 66 -5.88 -3.78 14.66
N MET A 67 -5.31 -4.73 13.94
CA MET A 67 -3.94 -4.67 13.46
C MET A 67 -3.74 -3.44 12.59
N MET A 68 -4.56 -3.25 11.56
CA MET A 68 -4.47 -2.10 10.64
C MET A 68 -4.66 -0.73 11.32
N GLN A 69 -5.40 -0.67 12.44
CA GLN A 69 -5.54 0.55 13.24
C GLN A 69 -4.27 0.90 14.03
N ASN A 70 -3.43 -0.10 14.34
CA ASN A 70 -2.24 0.05 15.17
C ASN A 70 -0.92 0.06 14.39
N ILE A 71 -0.94 -0.27 13.09
CA ILE A 71 0.24 -0.22 12.24
C ILE A 71 0.32 1.11 11.50
N ASN A 72 1.51 1.70 11.46
CA ASN A 72 1.80 2.80 10.55
C ASN A 72 2.43 2.26 9.25
N ILE A 73 1.71 2.37 8.13
CA ILE A 73 2.24 2.04 6.80
C ILE A 73 2.62 3.34 6.10
N GLU A 74 3.91 3.52 5.84
CA GLU A 74 4.44 4.64 5.09
C GLU A 74 4.88 4.18 3.70
N ILE A 75 4.55 4.96 2.68
CA ILE A 75 5.08 4.73 1.34
C ILE A 75 5.85 5.97 0.94
N LYS A 76 7.10 5.79 0.53
CA LYS A 76 7.99 6.86 0.10
C LYS A 76 8.32 6.66 -1.38
N TYR A 77 8.19 7.73 -2.14
CA TYR A 77 8.60 7.76 -3.54
C TYR A 77 10.13 7.87 -3.60
N GLU A 78 10.77 6.99 -4.36
CA GLU A 78 12.18 7.12 -4.75
C GLU A 78 12.32 7.02 -6.28
N PRO A 79 13.40 7.57 -6.86
CA PRO A 79 13.64 7.50 -8.31
C PRO A 79 13.69 6.07 -8.88
N THR A 80 14.04 5.09 -8.04
CA THR A 80 14.11 3.66 -8.37
C THR A 80 12.76 2.94 -8.20
N GLY A 81 11.75 3.61 -7.65
CA GLY A 81 10.41 3.08 -7.37
C GLY A 81 9.95 3.36 -5.94
N ASN A 82 8.69 3.02 -5.65
CA ASN A 82 8.13 3.25 -4.32
C ASN A 82 8.70 2.25 -3.31
N ARG A 83 9.13 2.77 -2.16
CA ARG A 83 9.49 1.99 -0.98
C ARG A 83 8.34 1.98 0.01
N ILE A 84 8.07 0.82 0.60
CA ILE A 84 7.01 0.63 1.59
C ILE A 84 7.67 0.33 2.93
N TYR A 85 7.21 1.01 3.96
CA TYR A 85 7.66 0.86 5.33
C TYR A 85 6.49 0.51 6.23
N SER A 86 6.71 -0.38 7.20
CA SER A 86 5.77 -0.68 8.27
C SER A 86 6.46 -0.36 9.59
N ASN A 87 5.87 0.53 10.40
CA ASN A 87 6.42 0.97 11.69
C ASN A 87 7.90 1.42 11.59
N GLY A 88 8.29 2.01 10.46
CA GLY A 88 9.66 2.49 10.19
C GLY A 88 10.60 1.44 9.58
N GLU A 89 10.23 0.16 9.52
CA GLU A 89 11.00 -0.90 8.86
C GLU A 89 10.65 -0.99 7.37
N GLU A 90 11.64 -1.07 6.49
CA GLU A 90 11.39 -1.23 5.05
C GLU A 90 10.93 -2.66 4.72
N ILE A 91 9.77 -2.81 4.07
CA ILE A 91 9.16 -4.09 3.67
C ILE A 91 9.00 -4.22 2.14
N THR A 92 9.60 -3.32 1.35
CA THR A 92 9.43 -3.23 -0.11
C THR A 92 9.76 -4.53 -0.86
N SER A 93 10.86 -5.20 -0.47
CA SER A 93 11.28 -6.49 -1.03
C SER A 93 10.36 -7.62 -0.60
N ASP A 94 9.95 -7.60 0.66
CA ASP A 94 9.26 -8.70 1.33
C ASP A 94 7.86 -8.87 0.75
N ILE A 95 7.17 -7.75 0.51
CA ILE A 95 5.85 -7.76 -0.15
C ILE A 95 5.88 -8.23 -1.61
N ARG A 96 7.06 -8.36 -2.22
CA ARG A 96 7.22 -8.91 -3.58
C ARG A 96 7.67 -10.37 -3.58
N ALA A 97 7.98 -10.93 -2.40
CA ALA A 97 8.32 -12.33 -2.28
C ALA A 97 7.11 -13.21 -2.66
N THR A 98 7.39 -14.32 -3.34
CA THR A 98 6.38 -15.20 -3.96
C THR A 98 5.38 -15.77 -2.95
N HIS A 99 5.80 -15.96 -1.68
CA HIS A 99 4.92 -16.43 -0.62
C HIS A 99 3.87 -15.37 -0.21
N VAL A 100 4.24 -14.08 -0.18
CA VAL A 100 3.32 -12.97 0.14
C VAL A 100 2.25 -12.78 -0.93
N GLY A 101 2.57 -13.12 -2.19
CA GLY A 101 1.58 -13.16 -3.27
C GLY A 101 0.39 -14.08 -2.98
N LYS A 102 0.62 -15.21 -2.30
CA LYS A 102 -0.46 -16.14 -1.88
C LYS A 102 -1.28 -15.56 -0.74
N LEU A 103 -0.65 -14.88 0.23
CA LEU A 103 -1.34 -14.22 1.34
C LEU A 103 -2.30 -13.13 0.86
N ALA A 104 -1.89 -12.27 -0.07
CA ALA A 104 -2.76 -11.22 -0.61
C ALA A 104 -4.01 -11.75 -1.33
N SER A 105 -3.92 -12.96 -1.89
CA SER A 105 -5.07 -13.62 -2.51
C SER A 105 -6.12 -14.04 -1.47
N SER A 106 -5.66 -14.43 -0.28
CA SER A 106 -6.50 -14.77 0.87
C SER A 106 -7.09 -13.52 1.54
N THR A 107 -6.29 -12.45 1.71
CA THR A 107 -6.77 -11.18 2.30
C THR A 107 -7.87 -10.52 1.46
N LYS A 108 -7.81 -10.63 0.12
CA LYS A 108 -8.85 -10.10 -0.78
C LYS A 108 -10.26 -10.69 -0.56
N LYS A 109 -10.39 -11.84 0.09
CA LYS A 109 -11.72 -12.40 0.44
C LYS A 109 -12.40 -11.63 1.58
N SER A 110 -11.64 -10.94 2.43
CA SER A 110 -12.19 -10.06 3.46
C SER A 110 -12.60 -8.72 2.81
N ARG A 111 -13.91 -8.51 2.65
CA ARG A 111 -14.51 -7.41 1.88
C ARG A 111 -14.38 -6.02 2.53
N ARG A 112 -13.65 -5.87 3.65
CA ARG A 112 -13.61 -4.61 4.43
C ARG A 112 -12.24 -3.96 4.60
N CYS A 113 -11.22 -4.43 3.88
CA CYS A 113 -9.87 -3.85 3.98
C CYS A 113 -9.63 -2.62 3.06
N CYS A 114 -10.66 -2.13 2.37
CA CYS A 114 -10.62 -0.93 1.52
C CYS A 114 -11.49 0.19 2.10
#